data_AF-A0AA39XPC6-F1
#
_entry.id   AF-A0AA39XPC6-F1
#
_cell.length_a   1.000
_cell.length_b   1.000
_cell.length_c   1.000
_cell.angle_alpha   90.00
_cell.angle_beta   90.00
_cell.angle_gamma   90.00
#
_symmetry.space_group_name_H-M   'P 1'
#
loop_
_entity.id
_entity.type
_entity.pdbx_description
1 polymer ?
#
loop_
_entity_poly.entity_id
_entity_poly.type
_entity_poly.pdbx_seq_one_letter_code
_entity_poly.pdbx_strand_id
1 'polypeptide(L)'
;MPQPGRLRQLWFRWKALDLPWRKQWLRGFDLAGNSFWEFKETYGAQRFRRIVKYSRRTHYGDIKLTPQWIQWLRHTRSDPPTIAEQQLDEIRQAQLKQLAAAADARWAAKPSALDPPPQPEPTPQLQSRDPAANAPQTEPEEREGVRNVAAAPNQVKARMEDQENVDKGRSKGEKKKEKTPSPWDEAKSQEWQPAPWTPKITRRRG
;
A
#
# COMPACT_ATOMS: atom_id res chain seq x y z
N MET A 1 -19.44 -2.73 -20.38
CA MET A 1 -18.96 -2.15 -21.66
C MET A 1 -19.48 -2.99 -22.82
N PRO A 2 -19.90 -2.38 -23.95
CA PRO A 2 -20.39 -3.13 -25.09
C PRO A 2 -19.24 -3.91 -25.73
N GLN A 3 -19.28 -5.24 -25.62
CA GLN A 3 -18.38 -6.10 -26.36
C GLN A 3 -18.55 -5.83 -27.86
N PRO A 4 -17.47 -5.81 -28.66
CA PRO A 4 -17.62 -5.67 -30.11
C PRO A 4 -18.52 -6.79 -30.62
N GLY A 5 -19.49 -6.48 -31.50
CA GLY A 5 -20.38 -7.49 -32.06
C GLY A 5 -19.61 -8.64 -32.72
N ARG A 6 -20.19 -9.83 -32.78
CA ARG A 6 -19.52 -11.06 -33.25
C ARG A 6 -18.83 -10.90 -34.61
N LEU A 7 -19.47 -10.21 -35.56
CA LEU A 7 -18.88 -9.89 -36.87
C LEU A 7 -17.60 -9.07 -36.76
N ARG A 8 -17.60 -8.08 -35.86
CA ARG A 8 -16.44 -7.22 -35.63
C ARG A 8 -15.32 -7.98 -34.92
N GLN A 9 -15.65 -8.92 -34.04
CA GLN A 9 -14.68 -9.84 -33.43
C GLN A 9 -14.00 -10.72 -34.47
N LEU A 10 -14.77 -11.34 -35.39
CA LEU A 10 -14.20 -12.11 -36.49
C LEU A 10 -13.31 -11.24 -37.38
N TRP A 11 -13.76 -10.03 -37.71
CA TRP A 11 -12.95 -9.08 -38.46
C TRP A 11 -11.64 -8.76 -37.75
N PHE A 12 -11.66 -8.50 -36.44
CA PHE A 12 -10.45 -8.27 -35.66
C PHE A 12 -9.54 -9.50 -35.61
N ARG A 13 -10.09 -10.70 -35.43
CA ARG A 13 -9.32 -11.96 -35.48
C ARG A 13 -8.63 -12.13 -36.83
N TRP A 14 -9.34 -11.87 -37.93
CA TRP A 14 -8.75 -11.88 -39.27
C TRP A 14 -7.71 -10.77 -39.48
N LYS A 15 -7.90 -9.59 -38.87
CA LYS A 15 -6.93 -8.50 -38.92
C LYS A 15 -5.67 -8.76 -38.08
N ALA A 16 -5.76 -9.63 -37.08
CA ALA A 16 -4.67 -9.99 -36.19
C ALA A 16 -3.75 -11.09 -36.73
N LEU A 17 -4.16 -11.79 -37.78
CA LEU A 17 -3.32 -12.78 -38.44
C LEU A 17 -2.11 -12.11 -39.12
N ASP A 18 -0.94 -12.74 -38.98
CA ASP A 18 0.34 -12.30 -39.55
C ASP A 18 0.52 -12.86 -40.97
N LEU A 19 -0.15 -12.23 -41.95
CA LEU A 19 -0.01 -12.61 -43.36
C LEU A 19 1.21 -11.92 -43.99
N PRO A 20 2.03 -12.62 -44.80
CA PRO A 20 3.33 -12.11 -45.28
C PRO A 20 3.23 -10.94 -46.27
N TRP A 21 2.10 -10.78 -46.96
CA TRP A 21 1.87 -9.64 -47.87
C TRP A 21 1.31 -8.39 -47.18
N ARG A 22 1.00 -8.48 -45.90
CA ARG A 22 0.42 -7.36 -45.12
C ARG A 22 1.55 -6.62 -44.40
N LYS A 23 1.46 -5.28 -44.36
CA LYS A 23 2.46 -4.43 -43.68
C LYS A 23 2.06 -3.98 -42.28
N GLN A 24 0.77 -4.12 -41.93
CA GLN A 24 0.18 -3.62 -40.69
C GLN A 24 -0.76 -4.68 -40.08
N TRP A 25 -0.51 -5.03 -38.82
CA TRP A 25 -1.18 -6.09 -38.09
C TRP A 25 -1.89 -5.54 -36.86
N LEU A 26 -3.08 -6.05 -36.58
CA LEU A 26 -3.81 -5.71 -35.36
C LEU A 26 -3.24 -6.55 -34.21
N ARG A 27 -2.75 -5.91 -33.17
CA ARG A 27 -2.19 -6.60 -32.00
C ARG A 27 -3.18 -6.73 -30.85
N GLY A 28 -4.14 -5.81 -30.76
CA GLY A 28 -5.24 -5.94 -29.81
C GLY A 28 -6.12 -4.71 -29.76
N PHE A 29 -7.01 -4.68 -28.77
CA PHE A 29 -7.92 -3.58 -28.50
C PHE A 29 -8.04 -3.38 -26.99
N ASP A 30 -8.35 -2.15 -26.58
CA ASP A 30 -8.63 -1.86 -25.18
C ASP A 30 -10.12 -2.02 -24.84
N LEU A 31 -10.44 -1.94 -23.56
CA LEU A 31 -11.82 -1.93 -23.05
C LEU A 31 -12.61 -0.69 -23.49
N ALA A 32 -11.93 0.39 -23.91
CA ALA A 32 -12.54 1.61 -24.45
C ALA A 32 -12.88 1.50 -25.95
N GLY A 33 -12.42 0.45 -26.63
CA GLY A 33 -12.67 0.21 -28.06
C GLY A 33 -11.66 0.86 -29.01
N ASN A 34 -10.54 1.36 -28.50
CA ASN A 34 -9.37 1.75 -29.29
C ASN A 34 -8.66 0.50 -29.81
N SER A 35 -8.09 0.59 -31.01
CA SER A 35 -7.42 -0.54 -31.67
C SER A 35 -5.93 -0.28 -31.79
N PHE A 36 -5.10 -1.26 -31.45
CA PHE A 36 -3.66 -1.15 -31.42
C PHE A 36 -3.03 -1.95 -32.55
N TRP A 37 -2.12 -1.31 -33.27
CA TRP A 37 -1.55 -1.82 -34.50
C TRP A 37 -0.04 -1.77 -34.44
N GLU A 38 0.59 -2.77 -35.05
CA GLU A 38 2.02 -2.82 -35.29
C GLU A 38 2.26 -2.88 -36.80
N PHE A 39 3.24 -2.15 -37.31
CA PHE A 39 3.54 -2.10 -38.73
C PHE A 39 5.02 -1.84 -39.01
N LYS A 40 5.45 -2.14 -40.23
CA LYS A 40 6.76 -1.74 -40.78
C LYS A 40 6.54 -0.57 -41.74
N GLU A 41 7.25 0.54 -41.52
CA GLU A 41 7.09 1.77 -42.31
C GLU A 41 7.59 1.62 -43.76
N THR A 42 8.71 0.94 -43.96
CA THR A 42 9.29 0.64 -45.27
C THR A 42 9.88 -0.78 -45.31
N TYR A 43 10.05 -1.34 -46.52
CA TYR A 43 10.83 -2.56 -46.71
C TYR A 43 12.29 -2.27 -46.34
N GLY A 44 12.81 -2.91 -45.29
CA GLY A 44 14.16 -2.67 -44.76
C GLY A 44 14.23 -1.86 -43.47
N ALA A 45 13.09 -1.37 -42.94
CA ALA A 45 13.09 -0.77 -41.61
C ALA A 45 13.42 -1.83 -40.54
N GLN A 46 14.49 -1.58 -39.78
CA GLN A 46 14.97 -2.49 -38.73
C GLN A 46 13.99 -2.61 -37.55
N ARG A 47 13.09 -1.62 -37.39
CA ARG A 47 12.24 -1.46 -36.21
C ARG A 47 10.76 -1.45 -36.58
N PHE A 48 10.00 -2.31 -35.90
CA PHE A 48 8.54 -2.25 -35.91
C PHE A 48 8.05 -0.97 -35.24
N ARG A 49 7.02 -0.33 -35.80
CA ARG A 49 6.34 0.83 -35.21
C ARG A 49 4.98 0.41 -34.69
N ARG A 50 4.59 0.97 -33.54
CA ARG A 50 3.32 0.71 -32.88
C ARG A 50 2.47 1.98 -32.93
N ILE A 51 1.20 1.86 -33.29
CA ILE A 51 0.25 2.97 -33.39
C ILE A 51 -1.09 2.56 -32.81
N VAL A 52 -1.78 3.52 -32.19
CA VAL A 52 -3.14 3.37 -31.73
C VAL A 52 -4.09 4.09 -32.70
N LYS A 53 -5.21 3.43 -33.02
CA LYS A 53 -6.32 4.01 -33.76
C LYS A 53 -7.47 4.24 -32.79
N TYR A 54 -7.73 5.50 -32.55
CA TYR A 54 -8.80 5.95 -31.68
C TYR A 54 -10.17 5.88 -32.35
N SER A 55 -11.22 5.81 -31.54
CA SER A 55 -12.58 5.95 -32.05
C SER A 55 -12.82 7.37 -32.59
N ARG A 56 -13.49 7.49 -33.74
CA ARG A 56 -13.81 8.81 -34.34
C ARG A 56 -14.73 9.68 -33.47
N ARG A 57 -15.36 9.09 -32.45
CA ARG A 57 -16.31 9.76 -31.56
C ARG A 57 -15.64 10.46 -30.37
N THR A 58 -14.37 10.16 -30.09
CA THR A 58 -13.65 10.67 -28.91
C THR A 58 -12.58 11.65 -29.34
N HIS A 59 -12.53 12.81 -28.71
CA HIS A 59 -11.48 13.80 -28.95
C HIS A 59 -10.12 13.29 -28.45
N TYR A 60 -9.04 13.60 -29.16
CA TYR A 60 -7.71 13.05 -28.87
C TYR A 60 -7.16 13.44 -27.48
N GLY A 61 -7.57 14.59 -26.94
CA GLY A 61 -7.14 15.04 -25.61
C GLY A 61 -7.78 14.27 -24.44
N ASP A 62 -8.96 13.68 -24.65
CA ASP A 62 -9.72 13.03 -23.58
C ASP A 62 -9.41 11.53 -23.46
N ILE A 63 -8.48 11.04 -24.29
CA ILE A 63 -8.21 9.62 -24.40
C ILE A 63 -7.28 9.17 -23.28
N LYS A 64 -7.84 8.46 -22.32
CA LYS A 64 -7.10 7.83 -21.22
C LYS A 64 -6.72 6.41 -21.61
N LEU A 65 -5.46 6.22 -22.00
CA LEU A 65 -4.88 4.91 -22.26
C LEU A 65 -4.45 4.23 -20.96
N THR A 66 -4.60 2.91 -20.88
CA THR A 66 -4.09 2.16 -19.72
C THR A 66 -2.56 2.14 -19.74
N PRO A 67 -1.90 2.11 -18.56
CA PRO A 67 -0.44 2.06 -18.49
C PRO A 67 0.17 0.89 -19.25
N GLN A 68 -0.49 -0.27 -19.26
CA GLN A 68 -0.05 -1.46 -20.00
C GLN A 68 0.05 -1.20 -21.52
N TRP A 69 -0.96 -0.53 -22.09
CA TRP A 69 -0.95 -0.13 -23.50
C TRP A 69 0.11 0.94 -23.79
N ILE A 70 0.34 1.88 -22.86
CA ILE A 70 1.41 2.88 -22.98
C ILE A 70 2.79 2.23 -22.99
N GLN A 71 3.04 1.26 -22.11
CA GLN A 71 4.29 0.48 -22.08
C GLN A 71 4.53 -0.26 -23.40
N TRP A 72 3.47 -0.87 -23.93
CA TRP A 72 3.53 -1.54 -25.23
C TRP A 72 3.82 -0.54 -26.36
N LEU A 73 3.12 0.60 -26.42
CA LEU A 73 3.39 1.66 -27.41
C LEU A 73 4.82 2.21 -27.31
N ARG A 74 5.38 2.29 -26.09
CA ARG A 74 6.75 2.75 -25.82
C ARG A 74 7.81 1.67 -26.02
N HIS A 75 7.44 0.47 -26.47
CA HIS A 75 8.34 -0.67 -26.64
C HIS A 75 9.05 -1.13 -25.34
N THR A 76 8.51 -0.76 -24.17
CA THR A 76 8.99 -1.27 -22.87
C THR A 76 8.55 -2.71 -22.64
N ARG A 77 7.40 -3.09 -23.22
CA ARG A 77 6.84 -4.45 -23.17
C ARG A 77 6.90 -5.09 -24.55
N SER A 78 7.35 -6.35 -24.66
CA SER A 78 7.37 -7.12 -25.91
C SER A 78 5.94 -7.37 -26.41
N ASP A 79 5.15 -8.03 -25.59
CA ASP A 79 3.84 -8.58 -25.93
C ASP A 79 2.72 -7.58 -25.64
N PRO A 80 1.68 -7.51 -26.51
CA PRO A 80 0.53 -6.65 -26.27
C PRO A 80 -0.26 -7.15 -25.05
N PRO A 81 -0.86 -6.25 -24.25
CA PRO A 81 -1.69 -6.65 -23.12
C PRO A 81 -2.96 -7.37 -23.59
N THR A 82 -3.28 -8.48 -22.94
CA THR A 82 -4.48 -9.28 -23.24
C THR A 82 -5.74 -8.65 -22.63
N ILE A 83 -6.92 -9.01 -23.13
CA ILE A 83 -8.20 -8.50 -22.59
C ILE A 83 -8.40 -8.96 -21.14
N ALA A 84 -8.00 -10.20 -20.83
CA ALA A 84 -8.08 -10.74 -19.47
C ALA A 84 -7.20 -9.94 -18.50
N GLU A 85 -5.97 -9.62 -18.89
CA GLU A 85 -5.09 -8.74 -18.09
C GLU A 85 -5.72 -7.37 -17.83
N GLN A 86 -6.34 -6.77 -18.84
CA GLN A 86 -7.00 -5.47 -18.69
C GLN A 86 -8.17 -5.53 -17.71
N GLN A 87 -8.99 -6.59 -17.77
CA GLN A 87 -10.10 -6.80 -16.85
C GLN A 87 -9.61 -7.06 -15.42
N LEU A 88 -8.56 -7.87 -15.26
CA LEU A 88 -7.93 -8.11 -13.96
C LEU A 88 -7.38 -6.81 -13.35
N ASP A 89 -6.80 -5.94 -14.17
CA ASP A 89 -6.33 -4.63 -13.71
C ASP A 89 -7.46 -3.73 -13.22
N GLU A 90 -8.62 -3.70 -13.89
CA GLU A 90 -9.80 -2.97 -13.42
C GLU A 90 -10.30 -3.51 -12.07
N ILE A 91 -10.37 -4.83 -11.94
CA ILE A 91 -10.77 -5.50 -10.69
C ILE A 91 -9.78 -5.16 -9.57
N ARG A 92 -8.48 -5.26 -9.84
CA ARG A 92 -7.41 -4.91 -8.89
C ARG A 92 -7.52 -3.45 -8.44
N GLN A 93 -7.79 -2.53 -9.36
CA GLN A 93 -7.98 -1.11 -9.02
C GLN A 93 -9.20 -0.90 -8.12
N ALA A 94 -10.31 -1.60 -8.38
CA ALA A 94 -11.50 -1.53 -7.54
C ALA A 94 -11.23 -2.05 -6.11
N GLN A 95 -10.56 -3.19 -6.00
CA GLN A 95 -10.16 -3.76 -4.71
C GLN A 95 -9.20 -2.84 -3.95
N LEU A 96 -8.21 -2.28 -4.62
CA LEU A 96 -7.24 -1.36 -4.02
C LEU A 96 -7.93 -0.13 -3.41
N LYS A 97 -8.95 0.42 -4.08
CA LYS A 97 -9.72 1.56 -3.56
C LYS A 97 -10.46 1.22 -2.27
N GLN A 98 -11.03 0.02 -2.18
CA GLN A 98 -11.70 -0.44 -0.95
C GLN A 98 -10.69 -0.62 0.20
N LEU A 99 -9.54 -1.24 -0.08
CA LEU A 99 -8.49 -1.44 0.91
C LEU A 99 -7.88 -0.11 1.37
N ALA A 100 -7.68 0.84 0.47
CA ALA A 100 -7.21 2.17 0.79
C ALA A 100 -8.19 2.89 1.72
N ALA A 101 -9.48 2.89 1.42
CA ALA A 101 -10.50 3.49 2.28
C ALA A 101 -10.55 2.85 3.68
N ALA A 102 -10.40 1.54 3.77
CA ALA A 102 -10.33 0.85 5.06
C ALA A 102 -9.06 1.22 5.86
N ALA A 103 -7.93 1.42 5.18
CA ALA A 103 -6.70 1.88 5.80
C ALA A 103 -6.82 3.33 6.29
N ASP A 104 -7.43 4.21 5.49
CA ASP A 104 -7.69 5.61 5.87
C ASP A 104 -8.61 5.69 7.09
N ALA A 105 -9.65 4.85 7.16
CA ALA A 105 -10.51 4.77 8.35
C ALA A 105 -9.75 4.29 9.59
N ARG A 106 -8.87 3.30 9.45
CA ARG A 106 -7.98 2.83 10.52
C ARG A 106 -6.97 3.90 10.94
N TRP A 107 -6.51 4.72 10.00
CA TRP A 107 -5.59 5.82 10.28
C TRP A 107 -6.32 6.95 11.02
N ALA A 108 -7.50 7.36 10.56
CA ALA A 108 -8.32 8.39 11.19
C ALA A 108 -8.80 8.00 12.59
N ALA A 109 -9.04 6.71 12.85
CA ALA A 109 -9.44 6.23 14.18
C ALA A 109 -8.30 6.23 15.21
N LYS A 110 -7.03 6.30 14.77
CA LYS A 110 -5.91 6.45 15.72
C LYS A 110 -5.94 7.89 16.26
N PRO A 111 -5.96 8.09 17.58
CA PRO A 111 -5.94 9.44 18.15
C PRO A 111 -4.67 10.13 17.67
N SER A 112 -4.85 11.24 16.96
CA SER A 112 -3.74 12.05 16.47
C SER A 112 -2.97 12.58 17.67
N ALA A 113 -1.66 12.30 17.76
CA ALA A 113 -0.81 12.88 18.80
C ALA A 113 -0.71 14.43 18.70
N LEU A 114 -1.25 15.02 17.63
CA LEU A 114 -1.34 16.47 17.43
C LEU A 114 -2.70 17.05 17.85
N ASP A 115 -3.66 16.21 18.26
CA ASP A 115 -4.92 16.72 18.80
C ASP A 115 -4.66 17.22 20.24
N PRO A 116 -4.99 18.48 20.56
CA PRO A 116 -4.81 18.99 21.92
C PRO A 116 -5.61 18.13 22.90
N PRO A 117 -5.07 17.86 24.10
CA PRO A 117 -5.79 17.08 25.09
C PRO A 117 -7.15 17.74 25.35
N PRO A 118 -8.24 16.96 25.51
CA PRO A 118 -9.53 17.52 25.85
C PRO A 118 -9.36 18.37 27.10
N GLN A 119 -9.66 19.66 26.97
CA GLN A 119 -9.64 20.59 28.10
C GLN A 119 -10.52 19.98 29.20
N PRO A 120 -10.05 19.93 30.46
CA PRO A 120 -10.85 19.40 31.54
C PRO A 120 -12.16 20.20 31.62
N GLU A 121 -13.28 19.51 31.42
CA GLU A 121 -14.61 20.02 31.79
C GLU A 121 -14.53 20.50 33.25
N PRO A 122 -14.98 21.73 33.57
CA PRO A 122 -14.91 22.25 34.93
C PRO A 122 -15.71 21.33 35.85
N THR A 123 -15.03 20.66 36.77
CA THR A 123 -15.65 19.84 37.80
C THR A 123 -16.65 20.70 38.59
N PRO A 124 -17.91 20.25 38.77
CA PRO A 124 -18.86 20.97 39.61
C PRO A 124 -18.29 21.00 41.04
N GLN A 125 -18.08 22.21 41.55
CA GLN A 125 -17.54 22.46 42.88
C GLN A 125 -18.36 21.71 43.92
N LEU A 126 -17.78 20.66 44.51
CA LEU A 126 -18.30 20.02 45.71
C LEU A 126 -18.32 21.07 46.83
N GLN A 127 -19.52 21.50 47.19
CA GLN A 127 -19.77 22.41 48.30
C GLN A 127 -19.23 21.78 49.59
N SER A 128 -18.30 22.48 50.24
CA SER A 128 -17.82 22.16 51.58
C SER A 128 -18.93 22.40 52.60
N ARG A 129 -19.53 21.32 53.10
CA ARG A 129 -20.16 21.27 54.41
C ARG A 129 -19.22 20.51 55.32
N ASP A 130 -18.61 21.18 56.30
CA ASP A 130 -18.66 20.75 57.70
C ASP A 130 -17.95 21.74 58.65
N PRO A 131 -18.58 22.11 59.79
CA PRO A 131 -18.04 23.07 60.77
C PRO A 131 -17.42 22.33 61.96
N ALA A 132 -16.12 22.03 61.93
CA ALA A 132 -15.43 21.45 63.09
C ALA A 132 -13.94 21.83 63.12
N ALA A 133 -13.64 23.12 62.94
CA ALA A 133 -12.31 23.67 63.17
C ALA A 133 -12.22 24.24 64.60
N ASN A 134 -12.15 23.38 65.62
CA ASN A 134 -11.67 23.76 66.96
C ASN A 134 -11.40 22.52 67.83
N ALA A 135 -10.15 22.07 67.88
CA ALA A 135 -9.57 21.34 69.02
C ALA A 135 -8.03 21.38 68.94
N PRO A 136 -7.30 21.78 70.01
CA PRO A 136 -5.84 21.78 70.00
C PRO A 136 -5.22 20.46 70.51
N GLN A 137 -4.27 19.95 69.72
CA GLN A 137 -2.97 19.36 70.04
C GLN A 137 -2.77 18.44 71.27
N THR A 138 -2.30 17.21 71.05
CA THR A 138 -1.21 16.59 71.84
C THR A 138 -0.49 15.50 71.02
N GLU A 139 0.83 15.64 70.84
CA GLU A 139 1.81 14.64 70.33
C GLU A 139 2.52 13.97 71.55
N PRO A 140 3.41 12.95 71.46
CA PRO A 140 4.30 12.59 70.34
C PRO A 140 4.60 11.07 70.10
N GLU A 141 5.51 10.83 69.15
CA GLU A 141 6.33 9.62 68.87
C GLU A 141 5.68 8.43 68.14
N GLU A 142 6.06 8.23 66.87
CA GLU A 142 7.06 7.22 66.53
C GLU A 142 7.53 7.35 65.06
N ARG A 143 8.77 6.93 64.86
CA ARG A 143 9.57 7.09 63.64
C ARG A 143 9.06 6.16 62.54
N GLU A 144 8.71 6.69 61.37
CA GLU A 144 8.67 5.87 60.14
C GLU A 144 9.37 6.58 58.98
N GLY A 145 10.52 6.02 58.61
CA GLY A 145 11.31 6.44 57.47
C GLY A 145 10.60 6.12 56.16
N VAL A 146 10.64 7.10 55.26
CA VAL A 146 10.21 7.01 53.86
C VAL A 146 10.97 5.89 53.15
N ARG A 147 10.29 4.80 52.77
CA ARG A 147 10.80 3.82 51.79
C ARG A 147 10.21 4.12 50.42
N ASN A 148 11.07 4.59 49.51
CA ASN A 148 10.82 4.59 48.08
C ASN A 148 10.66 3.14 47.59
N VAL A 149 9.50 2.80 47.02
CA VAL A 149 9.30 1.55 46.28
C VAL A 149 9.51 1.85 44.79
N ALA A 150 10.76 1.76 44.35
CA ALA A 150 11.09 1.54 42.94
C ALA A 150 11.09 0.03 42.70
N ALA A 151 9.99 -0.49 42.13
CA ALA A 151 9.86 -1.90 41.80
C ALA A 151 10.70 -2.25 40.56
N ALA A 152 11.51 -3.30 40.70
CA ALA A 152 12.39 -3.87 39.70
C ALA A 152 11.62 -4.44 38.48
N PRO A 153 12.22 -4.43 37.26
CA PRO A 153 11.55 -4.71 35.98
C PRO A 153 11.21 -6.19 35.69
N ASN A 154 11.29 -7.09 36.68
CA ASN A 154 11.24 -8.54 36.42
C ASN A 154 9.87 -9.21 36.62
N GLN A 155 8.79 -8.46 36.90
CA GLN A 155 7.46 -9.04 37.13
C GLN A 155 6.44 -8.87 35.98
N VAL A 156 6.80 -8.23 34.87
CA VAL A 156 5.86 -8.02 33.74
C VAL A 156 5.84 -9.19 32.76
N LYS A 157 6.85 -10.08 32.77
CA LYS A 157 6.90 -11.23 31.85
C LYS A 157 6.01 -12.41 32.26
N ALA A 158 5.68 -12.54 33.53
CA ALA A 158 4.88 -13.67 34.04
C ALA A 158 3.36 -13.53 33.83
N ARG A 159 2.85 -12.37 33.37
CA ARG A 159 1.41 -12.15 33.16
C ARG A 159 0.94 -12.25 31.71
N MET A 160 1.84 -12.42 30.74
CA MET A 160 1.50 -12.50 29.31
C MET A 160 1.47 -13.92 28.75
N GLU A 161 1.91 -14.94 29.50
CA GLU A 161 1.90 -16.34 29.04
C GLU A 161 0.56 -17.07 29.31
N ASP A 162 -0.32 -16.52 30.16
CA ASP A 162 -1.55 -17.22 30.60
C ASP A 162 -2.78 -17.02 29.69
N GLN A 163 -2.66 -16.33 28.55
CA GLN A 163 -3.81 -16.09 27.64
C GLN A 163 -3.75 -16.79 26.28
N GLU A 164 -2.72 -17.58 25.99
CA GLU A 164 -2.63 -18.34 24.74
C GLU A 164 -3.08 -19.79 24.93
N ASN A 165 -4.31 -20.02 25.42
CA ASN A 165 -4.84 -21.38 25.50
C ASN A 165 -6.37 -21.49 25.44
N VAL A 166 -7.01 -20.87 24.45
CA VAL A 166 -8.35 -21.29 24.02
C VAL A 166 -8.45 -21.10 22.51
N ASP A 167 -8.33 -22.21 21.77
CA ASP A 167 -9.30 -22.69 20.78
C ASP A 167 -8.60 -23.61 19.75
N LYS A 168 -8.31 -24.85 20.16
CA LYS A 168 -7.90 -25.94 19.27
C LYS A 168 -9.14 -26.76 18.91
N GLY A 169 -9.81 -26.37 17.84
CA GLY A 169 -10.82 -27.17 17.16
C GLY A 169 -10.41 -27.47 15.72
N ARG A 170 -10.17 -28.76 15.41
CA ARG A 170 -10.03 -29.37 14.07
C ARG A 170 -8.62 -29.48 13.48
N SER A 171 -7.83 -30.34 14.11
CA SER A 171 -6.67 -31.01 13.52
C SER A 171 -7.08 -32.02 12.43
N LYS A 172 -6.45 -31.91 11.25
CA LYS A 172 -6.03 -33.09 10.45
C LYS A 172 -4.80 -32.72 9.62
N GLY A 173 -3.68 -33.37 9.92
CA GLY A 173 -2.46 -33.34 9.10
C GLY A 173 -1.25 -32.71 9.80
N GLU A 174 -0.58 -33.49 10.65
CA GLU A 174 0.76 -33.16 11.14
C GLU A 174 1.76 -33.09 9.99
N LYS A 175 2.31 -31.90 9.75
CA LYS A 175 3.67 -31.75 9.21
C LYS A 175 4.37 -30.68 10.06
N LYS A 176 5.38 -31.10 10.83
CA LYS A 176 6.35 -30.20 11.48
C LYS A 176 6.92 -29.27 10.40
N LYS A 177 6.48 -28.02 10.37
CA LYS A 177 7.20 -26.94 9.69
C LYS A 177 8.25 -26.45 10.67
N GLU A 178 9.49 -26.79 10.40
CA GLU A 178 10.64 -26.07 10.93
C GLU A 178 10.42 -24.58 10.62
N LYS A 179 10.42 -23.75 11.67
CA LYS A 179 10.34 -22.30 11.54
C LYS A 179 11.65 -21.82 10.93
N THR A 180 11.72 -21.74 9.61
CA THR A 180 12.74 -20.93 8.93
C THR A 180 12.43 -19.47 9.28
N PRO A 181 13.36 -18.69 9.87
CA PRO A 181 13.14 -17.26 10.07
C PRO A 181 12.91 -16.59 8.72
N SER A 182 11.96 -15.65 8.66
CA SER A 182 11.73 -14.89 7.43
C SER A 182 12.94 -13.97 7.19
N PRO A 183 13.34 -13.72 5.93
CA PRO A 183 14.49 -12.84 5.60
C PRO A 183 14.40 -11.41 6.12
N TRP A 184 13.27 -11.03 6.73
CA TRP A 184 12.98 -9.71 7.28
C TRP A 184 13.10 -9.65 8.81
N ASP A 185 13.28 -10.79 9.48
CA ASP A 185 13.44 -10.85 10.93
C ASP A 185 14.87 -10.41 11.36
N GLU A 186 15.86 -10.60 10.49
CA GLU A 186 17.27 -10.21 10.71
C GLU A 186 17.54 -8.71 10.50
N ALA A 187 16.63 -7.97 9.85
CA ALA A 187 16.85 -6.56 9.52
C ALA A 187 16.68 -5.59 10.70
N LYS A 188 16.52 -6.10 11.94
CA LYS A 188 16.36 -5.28 13.16
C LYS A 188 17.63 -5.13 13.99
N SER A 189 18.79 -5.61 13.52
CA SER A 189 20.08 -5.28 14.17
C SER A 189 20.59 -3.91 13.70
N GLN A 190 20.51 -2.98 14.64
CA GLN A 190 20.83 -1.55 14.61
C GLN A 190 22.29 -1.19 14.23
N GLU A 191 22.70 -1.31 12.96
CA GLU A 191 24.05 -0.84 12.57
C GLU A 191 24.16 -0.12 11.23
N TRP A 192 23.06 0.07 10.50
CA TRP A 192 23.11 0.84 9.25
C TRP A 192 22.91 2.34 9.51
N GLN A 193 24.02 3.09 9.59
CA GLN A 193 24.01 4.55 9.45
C GLN A 193 24.67 4.94 8.12
N PRO A 194 24.00 5.74 7.26
CA PRO A 194 24.64 6.24 6.04
C PRO A 194 25.75 7.23 6.39
N ALA A 195 26.88 7.14 5.68
CA ALA A 195 27.96 8.10 5.83
C ALA A 195 27.47 9.53 5.51
N PRO A 196 27.82 10.55 6.32
CA PRO A 196 27.43 11.92 6.05
C PRO A 196 28.11 12.43 4.77
N TRP A 197 27.31 13.03 3.88
CA TRP A 197 27.79 13.62 2.64
C TRP A 197 28.76 14.77 2.93
N THR A 198 30.02 14.64 2.49
CA THR A 198 31.02 15.70 2.57
C THR A 198 31.41 16.18 1.17
N PRO A 199 31.13 17.45 0.79
CA PRO A 199 31.50 17.96 -0.52
C PRO A 199 33.02 18.15 -0.63
N LYS A 200 33.62 17.68 -1.73
CA LYS A 200 35.05 17.90 -2.02
C LYS A 200 35.30 19.38 -2.34
N ILE A 201 36.05 20.06 -1.49
CA ILE A 201 36.53 21.43 -1.75
C ILE A 201 37.61 21.37 -2.82
N THR A 202 37.33 21.96 -3.99
CA THR A 202 38.31 22.08 -5.09
C THR A 202 39.33 23.17 -4.75
N ARG A 203 40.61 22.84 -4.63
CA ARG A 203 41.67 23.87 -4.49
C ARG A 203 41.86 24.62 -5.81
N ARG A 204 41.61 25.92 -5.79
CA ARG A 204 41.96 26.84 -6.89
C ARG A 204 43.49 26.87 -7.00
N ARG A 205 44.04 26.60 -8.19
CA ARG A 205 45.48 26.82 -8.46
C ARG A 205 45.70 28.33 -8.58
N GLY A 206 46.63 28.85 -7.80
CA GLY A 206 47.28 30.14 -8.04
C GLY A 206 48.37 29.99 -9.08
#